data_AF-A0A3A4WII1-F1
#
_entry.id   AF-A0A3A4WII1-F1
#
_cell.length_a   1.000
_cell.length_b   1.000
_cell.length_c   1.000
_cell.angle_alpha   90.00
_cell.angle_beta   90.00
_cell.angle_gamma   90.00
#
_symmetry.space_group_name_H-M   'P 1'
#
loop_
_entity.id
_entity.type
_entity.pdbx_description
1 polymer ?
#
loop_
_entity_poly.entity_id
_entity_poly.type
_entity_poly.pdbx_seq_one_letter_code
_entity_poly.pdbx_strand_id
1 'polypeptide(L)' 'MEKTFRKLLYTGIAVSCLLGFIFPNKDAHFWWQRIPVYDAVFGFAGAVVLIAFSKWLGHVWLMKDENYYD' A
#
# COMPACT_ATOMS: atom_id res chain seq x y z
N MET A 1 -15.05 -15.37 13.86
CA MET A 1 -14.89 -15.16 12.40
C MET A 1 -13.70 -14.26 12.05
N GLU A 2 -13.40 -13.20 12.81
CA GLU A 2 -12.25 -12.31 12.55
C GLU A 2 -10.88 -13.00 12.45
N LYS A 3 -10.59 -13.98 13.32
CA LYS A 3 -9.30 -14.69 13.31
C LYS A 3 -9.10 -15.50 12.03
N THR A 4 -10.16 -16.04 11.45
CA THR A 4 -10.09 -16.80 10.19
C THR A 4 -9.88 -15.88 9.01
N PHE A 5 -10.61 -14.76 8.97
CA PHE A 5 -10.46 -13.75 7.92
C PHE A 5 -9.07 -13.13 7.91
N ARG A 6 -8.55 -12.75 9.08
CA ARG A 6 -7.19 -12.21 9.21
C ARG A 6 -6.12 -13.21 8.76
N LYS A 7 -6.28 -14.50 9.10
CA LYS A 7 -5.38 -15.55 8.61
C LYS A 7 -5.45 -15.64 7.10
N LEU A 8 -6.64 -15.73 6.51
CA LEU A 8 -6.83 -15.77 5.05
C LEU A 8 -6.13 -14.60 4.35
N LEU A 9 -6.30 -13.39 4.86
CA LEU A 9 -5.71 -12.18 4.30
C LEU A 9 -4.17 -12.21 4.35
N TYR A 10 -3.58 -12.54 5.51
CA TYR A 10 -2.12 -12.66 5.62
C TYR A 10 -1.57 -13.82 4.78
N THR A 11 -2.31 -14.92 4.67
CA THR A 11 -1.90 -16.07 3.85
C THR A 11 -1.92 -15.68 2.37
N GLY A 12 -2.95 -14.95 1.92
CA GLY A 12 -3.03 -14.44 0.55
C GLY A 12 -1.87 -13.51 0.20
N ILE A 13 -1.55 -12.55 1.08
CA ILE A 13 -0.40 -11.65 0.90
C ILE A 13 0.91 -12.46 0.81
N ALA A 14 1.12 -13.40 1.73
CA ALA A 14 2.32 -14.23 1.73
C ALA A 14 2.46 -15.04 0.43
N VAL A 15 1.37 -15.64 -0.06
CA VAL A 15 1.35 -16.38 -1.33
C VAL A 15 1.66 -15.46 -2.52
N SER A 16 1.06 -14.27 -2.59
CA SER A 16 1.35 -13.30 -3.65
C SER A 16 2.82 -12.86 -3.66
N CYS A 17 3.42 -12.61 -2.49
CA CYS A 17 4.85 -12.31 -2.38
C CYS A 17 5.72 -13.49 -2.82
N LEU A 18 5.37 -14.73 -2.43
CA LEU A 18 6.11 -15.92 -2.83
C LEU A 18 6.05 -16.14 -4.36
N LEU A 19 4.89 -15.94 -4.98
CA LEU A 19 4.73 -16.05 -6.43
C LEU A 19 5.57 -14.98 -7.17
N GLY A 20 5.60 -13.75 -6.66
CA GLY A 20 6.44 -12.68 -7.21
C GLY A 20 7.95 -12.93 -7.07
N PHE A 21 8.37 -13.84 -6.19
CA PHE A 21 9.76 -14.29 -6.08
C PHE A 21 10.07 -15.46 -7.03
N ILE A 22 9.11 -16.37 -7.21
CA ILE A 22 9.25 -17.56 -8.06
C ILE A 22 9.21 -17.20 -9.56
N PHE A 23 8.42 -16.20 -9.93
CA PHE A 23 8.27 -15.74 -11.31
C PHE A 23 8.82 -14.31 -11.47
N PRO A 24 10.15 -14.12 -11.46
CA PRO A 24 10.73 -12.82 -11.70
C PRO A 24 10.45 -12.39 -13.15
N ASN A 25 10.05 -11.12 -13.32
CA ASN A 25 9.83 -10.52 -14.64
C ASN A 25 11.12 -10.61 -15.48
N LYS A 26 11.07 -11.37 -16.57
CA LYS A 26 12.22 -11.64 -17.44
C LYS A 26 12.52 -10.44 -18.37
N ASP A 27 11.51 -9.65 -18.69
CA ASP A 27 11.58 -8.49 -19.58
C ASP A 27 11.60 -7.17 -18.79
N ALA A 28 12.53 -7.06 -17.83
CA ALA A 28 12.68 -5.84 -17.04
C ALA A 28 13.30 -4.72 -17.92
N HIS A 29 12.47 -3.81 -18.42
CA HIS A 29 12.92 -2.59 -19.12
C HIS A 29 13.70 -1.65 -18.18
N PHE A 30 13.38 -1.67 -16.89
CA PHE A 30 14.05 -0.86 -15.87
C PHE A 30 14.62 -1.72 -14.74
N TRP A 31 15.72 -1.27 -14.14
CA TRP A 31 16.48 -2.07 -13.16
C TRP A 31 15.68 -2.40 -11.89
N TRP A 32 14.74 -1.53 -11.49
CA TRP A 32 13.87 -1.75 -10.32
C TRP A 32 12.79 -2.81 -10.54
N GLN A 33 12.33 -3.04 -11.78
CA GLN A 33 11.37 -4.12 -12.10
C GLN A 33 12.00 -5.51 -12.02
N ARG A 34 13.33 -5.60 -11.96
CA ARG A 34 14.06 -6.84 -11.73
C ARG A 34 13.97 -7.31 -10.28
N ILE A 35 13.58 -6.42 -9.36
CA ILE A 35 13.45 -6.75 -7.94
C ILE A 35 12.17 -7.58 -7.78
N PRO A 36 12.26 -8.84 -7.30
CA PRO A 36 11.07 -9.64 -7.06
C PRO A 36 10.20 -8.96 -5.99
N VAL A 37 8.88 -9.06 -6.11
CA VAL A 37 7.92 -8.45 -5.16
C VAL A 37 7.89 -6.92 -5.17
N TYR A 38 8.60 -6.25 -6.10
CA TYR A 38 8.62 -4.79 -6.21
C TYR A 38 7.22 -4.17 -6.29
N ASP A 39 6.34 -4.73 -7.11
CA ASP A 39 5.00 -4.18 -7.33
C ASP A 39 4.14 -4.19 -6.06
N ALA A 40 4.29 -5.21 -5.22
CA ALA A 40 3.56 -5.30 -3.95
C ALA A 40 4.07 -4.25 -2.94
N VAL A 41 5.39 -4.05 -2.87
CA VAL A 41 6.01 -3.02 -2.01
C VAL A 41 5.62 -1.63 -2.50
N PHE A 42 5.69 -1.40 -3.81
CA PHE A 42 5.34 -0.13 -4.42
C PHE A 42 3.85 0.21 -4.21
N GLY A 43 2.95 -0.76 -4.42
CA GLY A 43 1.52 -0.60 -4.15
C GLY A 43 1.23 -0.30 -2.68
N PHE A 44 1.90 -0.99 -1.75
CA PHE A 44 1.75 -0.73 -0.32
C PHE A 44 2.28 0.66 0.07
N ALA A 45 3.46 1.02 -0.42
CA ALA A 45 4.03 2.36 -0.19
C ALA A 45 3.12 3.45 -0.76
N GLY A 46 2.58 3.25 -1.97
CA GLY A 46 1.60 4.14 -2.58
C GLY A 46 0.36 4.31 -1.71
N ALA A 47 -0.19 3.21 -1.16
CA ALA A 47 -1.33 3.29 -0.26
C ALA A 47 -1.01 4.09 1.02
N VAL A 48 0.15 3.87 1.64
CA VAL A 48 0.59 4.64 2.81
C VAL A 48 0.74 6.13 2.48
N VAL A 49 1.38 6.44 1.34
CA VAL A 49 1.57 7.81 0.86
C VAL A 49 0.21 8.48 0.61
N LEU A 50 -0.74 7.79 -0.01
CA LEU A 50 -2.09 8.31 -0.25
C LEU A 50 -2.82 8.62 1.05
N ILE A 51 -2.75 7.72 2.04
CA ILE A 51 -3.37 7.95 3.36
C ILE A 51 -2.72 9.14 4.07
N ALA A 52 -1.39 9.20 4.07
CA ALA A 52 -0.65 10.29 4.71
C ALA A 52 -0.93 11.63 4.04
N PHE A 53 -0.94 11.67 2.71
CA PHE A 53 -1.25 12.86 1.94
C PHE A 53 -2.70 13.31 2.16
N SER A 54 -3.64 12.38 2.20
CA SER A 54 -5.05 12.67 2.51
C SER A 54 -5.22 13.26 3.91
N LYS A 55 -4.52 12.73 4.92
CA LYS A 55 -4.53 13.29 6.28
C LYS A 55 -3.93 14.70 6.31
N TRP A 56 -2.81 14.90 5.64
CA TRP A 56 -2.15 16.21 5.57
C TRP A 56 -3.06 17.25 4.89
N LEU A 57 -3.64 16.91 3.74
CA LEU A 57 -4.57 17.78 3.03
C LEU A 57 -5.82 18.08 3.86
N GLY A 58 -6.33 17.09 4.60
CA GLY A 58 -7.44 17.28 5.53
C GLY A 58 -7.13 18.30 6.62
N HIS A 59 -5.95 18.23 7.22
CA HIS A 59 -5.53 19.15 8.29
C HIS A 59 -5.21 20.56 7.77
N VAL A 60 -4.63 20.68 6.57
CA VAL A 60 -4.24 21.99 6.00
C VAL A 60 -5.42 22.73 5.37
N TRP A 61 -6.40 22.01 4.80
CA TRP A 61 -7.42 22.64 3.97
C TRP A 61 -8.86 22.37 4.39
N LEU A 62 -9.16 21.22 4.99
CA LEU A 62 -10.54 20.79 5.26
C LEU A 62 -10.98 20.97 6.72
N MET A 63 -10.04 20.99 7.66
CA MET A 63 -10.31 21.36 9.05
C MET A 63 -10.56 22.86 9.12
N LYS A 64 -11.85 23.21 9.19
CA LYS A 64 -12.32 24.58 9.41
C LYS A 64 -12.13 24.92 10.88
N ASP A 65 -11.55 26.08 11.15
CA ASP A 65 -11.24 26.57 12.50
C ASP A 65 -12.50 26.53 13.39
N GLU A 66 -12.33 26.12 14.65
CA GLU A 66 -13.43 25.92 15.61
C GLU A 66 -14.25 27.20 15.85
N ASN A 67 -13.68 28.39 15.56
CA ASN A 67 -14.34 29.68 15.76
C ASN A 67 -15.32 30.07 14.63
N TYR A 68 -15.72 29.17 13.72
CA TYR A 68 -16.68 29.51 12.65
C TYR A 68 -18.12 29.73 13.15
N TYR A 69 -18.41 29.36 14.40
CA TYR A 69 -19.73 29.54 15.03
C TYR A 69 -19.72 30.47 16.25
N ASP A 70 -18.59 31.13 16.54
CA ASP A 70 -18.51 32.24 17.49
C ASP A 70 -18.83 33.58 16.81
#